data_AF-A0A1H5ESY5-F1
#
_entry.id   AF-A0A1H5ESY5-F1
#
_cell.length_a   1.000
_cell.length_b   1.000
_cell.length_c   1.000
_cell.angle_alpha   90.00
_cell.angle_beta   90.00
_cell.angle_gamma   90.00
#
_symmetry.space_group_name_H-M   'P 1'
#
loop_
_entity.id
_entity.type
_entity.pdbx_description
1 polymer ?
#
loop_
_entity_poly.entity_id
_entity_poly.type
_entity_poly.pdbx_seq_one_letter_code
_entity_poly.pdbx_strand_id
1 'polypeptide(L)'
;MKYFYLSFLLFILLSCFSTHKVAFEKFNFIHKSDTTSYNEIRFTGGSPLDTHKVMYDKFGKWSKKTYSNNIKHPILIWENIDLFSNGKKYTIITNGYEAFKYTYSSIIILDKDETDLLSESSSEKKVLANLFSRLINKNNLKKRDFYEPYWKEVDPEKYKRIKKRG
;
A
#
# COMPACT_ATOMS: atom_id res chain seq x y z
N MET A 1 -24.49 36.84 -33.20
CA MET A 1 -23.86 36.37 -31.95
C MET A 1 -23.08 35.10 -32.26
N LYS A 2 -21.78 35.26 -32.54
CA LYS A 2 -20.81 34.17 -32.72
C LYS A 2 -20.02 34.04 -31.42
N TYR A 3 -19.55 32.83 -31.13
CA TYR A 3 -18.68 32.43 -30.00
C TYR A 3 -19.39 32.11 -28.68
N PHE A 4 -19.88 30.87 -28.54
CA PHE A 4 -20.14 30.27 -27.21
C PHE A 4 -19.90 28.76 -27.15
N TYR A 5 -18.95 28.23 -27.93
CA TYR A 5 -18.57 26.81 -27.86
C TYR A 5 -17.06 26.61 -28.00
N LEU A 6 -16.27 27.33 -27.22
CA LEU A 6 -14.83 27.10 -27.14
C LEU A 6 -14.30 27.30 -25.72
N SER A 7 -14.76 26.47 -24.77
CA SER A 7 -14.13 26.44 -23.43
C SER A 7 -14.32 25.12 -22.64
N PHE A 8 -14.89 24.06 -23.23
CA PHE A 8 -15.13 22.80 -22.48
C PHE A 8 -14.17 21.66 -22.83
N LEU A 9 -12.99 21.98 -23.37
CA LEU A 9 -11.98 21.00 -23.78
C LEU A 9 -10.57 21.40 -23.31
N LEU A 10 -10.47 21.96 -22.09
CA LEU A 10 -9.18 22.29 -21.47
C LEU A 10 -9.14 21.96 -19.96
N PHE A 11 -9.75 20.85 -19.54
CA PHE A 11 -9.65 20.35 -18.16
C PHE A 11 -9.44 18.83 -18.03
N ILE A 12 -8.94 18.20 -19.08
CA ILE A 12 -8.46 16.81 -19.01
C ILE A 12 -6.96 16.90 -19.26
N LEU A 13 -6.16 16.29 -18.38
CA LEU A 13 -4.69 16.37 -18.27
C LEU A 13 -4.15 17.33 -17.18
N LEU A 14 -4.82 17.40 -16.02
CA LEU A 14 -4.04 17.29 -14.78
C LEU A 14 -3.62 15.82 -14.67
N SER A 15 -2.61 15.43 -15.44
CA SER A 15 -1.85 14.21 -15.16
C SER A 15 -1.25 14.42 -13.78
N CYS A 16 -1.85 13.78 -12.78
CA CYS A 16 -1.26 13.65 -11.46
C CYS A 16 0.10 12.96 -11.68
N PHE A 17 1.19 13.72 -11.65
CA PHE A 17 2.54 13.18 -11.69
C PHE A 17 2.67 12.25 -10.48
N SER A 18 2.71 10.94 -10.73
CA SER A 18 3.04 9.99 -9.69
C SER A 18 4.50 10.19 -9.32
N THR A 19 4.78 10.55 -8.08
CA THR A 19 6.15 10.65 -7.56
C THR A 19 6.80 9.28 -7.38
N HIS A 20 5.98 8.21 -7.34
CA HIS A 20 6.44 6.85 -7.19
C HIS A 20 6.56 6.13 -8.53
N LYS A 21 7.65 5.37 -8.68
CA LYS A 21 7.73 4.36 -9.75
C LYS A 21 7.04 3.09 -9.29
N VAL A 22 6.20 2.55 -10.16
CA VAL A 22 5.40 1.35 -9.93
C VAL A 22 6.02 0.17 -10.69
N ALA A 23 6.25 -0.94 -10.00
CA ALA A 23 6.70 -2.19 -10.60
C ALA A 23 5.79 -3.35 -10.15
N PHE A 24 5.62 -4.34 -11.02
CA PHE A 24 4.91 -5.58 -10.70
C PHE A 24 5.95 -6.68 -10.55
N GLU A 25 5.99 -7.29 -9.37
CA GLU A 25 7.03 -8.24 -8.98
C GLU A 25 6.42 -9.46 -8.29
N LYS A 26 7.23 -10.50 -8.09
CA LYS A 26 6.86 -11.61 -7.22
C LYS A 26 7.35 -11.39 -5.80
N PHE A 27 6.49 -11.67 -4.85
CA PHE A 27 6.79 -11.77 -3.43
C PHE A 27 6.80 -13.23 -3.01
N ASN A 28 7.89 -13.68 -2.38
CA ASN A 28 7.99 -15.02 -1.81
C ASN A 28 7.84 -14.94 -0.30
N PHE A 29 6.75 -15.48 0.21
CA PHE A 29 6.52 -15.67 1.63
C PHE A 29 7.10 -17.02 2.05
N ILE A 30 8.07 -17.02 2.96
CA ILE A 30 8.73 -18.24 3.43
C ILE A 30 8.30 -18.50 4.86
N HIS A 31 7.67 -19.66 5.11
CA HIS A 31 7.25 -20.09 6.43
C HIS A 31 7.61 -21.58 6.65
N LYS A 32 8.43 -21.88 7.67
CA LYS A 32 8.81 -23.24 8.05
C LYS A 32 9.26 -24.13 6.87
N SER A 33 10.06 -23.55 5.96
CA SER A 33 10.59 -24.19 4.74
C SER A 33 9.63 -24.29 3.55
N ASP A 34 8.36 -23.94 3.72
CA ASP A 34 7.42 -23.77 2.60
C ASP A 34 7.53 -22.36 2.02
N THR A 35 7.48 -22.26 0.69
CA THR A 35 7.47 -20.97 -0.02
C THR A 35 6.14 -20.81 -0.75
N THR A 36 5.43 -19.74 -0.44
CA THR A 36 4.25 -19.31 -1.19
C THR A 36 4.58 -18.05 -1.97
N SER A 37 4.29 -18.05 -3.26
CA SER A 37 4.55 -16.90 -4.15
C SER A 37 3.27 -16.15 -4.46
N TYR A 38 3.33 -14.83 -4.34
CA TYR A 38 2.26 -13.89 -4.70
C TYR A 38 2.79 -12.84 -5.67
N ASN A 39 1.91 -12.24 -6.45
CA ASN A 39 2.21 -11.04 -7.22
C ASN A 39 2.03 -9.82 -6.31
N GLU A 40 2.95 -8.87 -6.38
CA GLU A 40 2.90 -7.63 -5.62
C GLU A 40 3.09 -6.42 -6.54
N ILE A 41 2.52 -5.29 -6.12
CA ILE A 41 2.85 -3.98 -6.67
C ILE A 41 3.87 -3.34 -5.74
N ARG A 42 5.05 -2.98 -6.26
CA ARG A 42 6.06 -2.21 -5.53
C ARG A 42 6.01 -0.73 -5.91
N PHE A 43 6.03 0.12 -4.90
CA PHE A 43 6.12 1.57 -5.02
C PHE A 43 7.47 2.03 -4.49
N THR A 44 8.31 2.58 -5.37
CA THR A 44 9.64 3.10 -5.03
C THR A 44 9.68 4.62 -5.04
N GLY A 45 10.69 5.22 -4.40
CA GLY A 45 10.82 6.68 -4.28
C GLY A 45 10.03 7.28 -3.13
N GLY A 46 9.57 6.45 -2.19
CA GLY A 46 8.82 6.84 -1.00
C GLY A 46 9.32 6.15 0.27
N SER A 47 8.53 6.24 1.33
CA SER A 47 8.77 5.55 2.59
C SER A 47 8.42 4.06 2.45
N PRO A 48 9.14 3.14 3.13
CA PRO A 48 8.76 1.73 3.16
C PRO A 48 7.42 1.51 3.88
N LEU A 49 6.92 2.51 4.61
CA LEU A 49 5.67 2.46 5.37
C LEU A 49 4.49 3.10 4.63
N ASP A 50 4.65 3.55 3.38
CA ASP A 50 3.59 4.28 2.69
C ASP A 50 2.33 3.44 2.50
N THR A 51 2.44 2.17 2.09
CA THR A 51 1.31 1.26 1.95
C THR A 51 0.65 0.94 3.30
N HIS A 52 1.44 0.74 4.37
CA HIS A 52 0.93 0.58 5.74
C HIS A 52 0.11 1.80 6.17
N LYS A 53 0.66 3.00 5.96
CA LYS A 53 0.04 4.26 6.39
C LYS A 53 -1.26 4.52 5.64
N VAL A 54 -1.30 4.36 4.31
CA VAL A 54 -2.55 4.61 3.55
C VAL A 54 -3.65 3.62 3.92
N MET A 55 -3.30 2.37 4.21
CA MET A 55 -4.26 1.37 4.68
C MET A 55 -4.78 1.74 6.07
N TYR A 56 -3.90 2.15 6.99
CA TYR A 56 -4.32 2.62 8.30
C TYR A 56 -5.22 3.86 8.23
N ASP A 57 -4.83 4.86 7.45
CA ASP A 57 -5.56 6.12 7.37
C ASP A 57 -6.96 5.96 6.78
N LYS A 58 -7.16 4.95 5.92
CA LYS A 58 -8.42 4.69 5.24
C LYS A 58 -9.30 3.64 5.93
N PHE A 59 -8.70 2.62 6.52
CA PHE A 59 -9.41 1.44 7.03
C PHE A 59 -9.13 1.13 8.51
N GLY A 60 -8.28 1.92 9.17
CA GLY A 60 -7.91 1.72 10.57
C GLY A 60 -6.86 0.63 10.76
N LYS A 61 -6.74 0.14 11.99
CA LYS A 61 -5.68 -0.81 12.37
C LYS A 61 -5.81 -2.13 11.59
N TRP A 62 -4.67 -2.72 11.22
CA TRP A 62 -4.59 -4.03 10.58
C TRP A 62 -5.23 -5.13 11.44
N SER A 63 -5.73 -6.17 10.77
CA SER A 63 -6.33 -7.36 11.40
C SER A 63 -5.25 -8.30 11.94
N LYS A 64 -4.17 -8.50 11.17
CA LYS A 64 -3.07 -9.42 11.51
C LYS A 64 -1.72 -8.82 11.16
N LYS A 65 -0.68 -9.31 11.84
CA LYS A 65 0.72 -8.95 11.64
C LYS A 65 1.53 -10.24 11.57
N THR A 66 2.44 -10.33 10.60
CA THR A 66 3.40 -11.43 10.50
C THR A 66 4.77 -10.91 10.07
N TYR A 67 5.80 -11.74 10.23
CA TYR A 67 7.15 -11.44 9.80
C TYR A 67 7.58 -12.50 8.80
N SER A 68 8.20 -12.06 7.71
CA SER A 68 9.00 -12.94 6.85
C SER A 68 10.46 -12.87 7.32
N ASN A 69 11.27 -13.85 6.92
CA ASN A 69 12.70 -13.80 7.22
C ASN A 69 13.33 -12.55 6.57
N ASN A 70 14.23 -11.88 7.32
CA ASN A 70 15.06 -10.77 6.85
C ASN A 70 14.33 -9.46 6.46
N ILE A 71 13.08 -9.25 6.87
CA ILE A 71 12.41 -7.95 6.70
C ILE A 71 12.39 -7.14 8.00
N LYS A 72 12.76 -5.86 7.90
CA LYS A 72 12.81 -4.92 9.04
C LYS A 72 11.42 -4.48 9.50
N HIS A 73 10.47 -4.43 8.58
CA HIS A 73 9.07 -4.11 8.85
C HIS A 73 8.23 -5.37 8.75
N PRO A 74 7.22 -5.53 9.62
CA PRO A 74 6.30 -6.64 9.48
C PRO A 74 5.43 -6.48 8.24
N ILE A 75 4.90 -7.61 7.81
CA ILE A 75 3.78 -7.67 6.89
C ILE A 75 2.51 -7.39 7.70
N LEU A 76 1.73 -6.41 7.27
CA LEU A 76 0.45 -6.05 7.88
C LEU A 76 -0.69 -6.45 6.95
N ILE A 77 -1.72 -7.07 7.52
CA ILE A 77 -2.82 -7.70 6.78
C ILE A 77 -4.14 -7.08 7.25
N TRP A 78 -4.93 -6.60 6.30
CA TRP A 78 -6.31 -6.19 6.49
C TRP A 78 -7.24 -7.18 5.80
N GLU A 79 -8.15 -7.76 6.57
CA GLU A 79 -9.13 -8.74 6.07
C GLU A 79 -10.51 -8.08 5.92
N ASN A 80 -11.33 -8.58 5.01
CA ASN A 80 -12.72 -8.13 4.79
C ASN A 80 -12.86 -6.64 4.41
N ILE A 81 -11.91 -6.12 3.64
CA ILE A 81 -11.92 -4.71 3.21
C ILE A 81 -12.81 -4.53 1.99
N ASP A 82 -13.71 -3.54 2.06
CA ASP A 82 -14.45 -3.06 0.89
C ASP A 82 -13.69 -1.88 0.26
N LEU A 83 -12.88 -2.18 -0.76
CA LEU A 83 -12.00 -1.18 -1.39
C LEU A 83 -12.78 -0.11 -2.16
N PHE A 84 -13.91 -0.50 -2.75
CA PHE A 84 -14.68 0.30 -3.71
C PHE A 84 -16.05 0.71 -3.19
N SER A 85 -16.37 0.40 -1.93
CA SER A 85 -17.68 0.61 -1.32
C SER A 85 -18.81 -0.04 -2.13
N ASN A 86 -18.55 -1.21 -2.71
CA ASN A 86 -19.49 -1.94 -3.57
C ASN A 86 -19.88 -3.31 -2.99
N GLY A 87 -19.52 -3.59 -1.74
CA GLY A 87 -19.79 -4.84 -1.05
C GLY A 87 -18.74 -5.93 -1.28
N LYS A 88 -17.94 -5.85 -2.35
CA LYS A 88 -16.88 -6.84 -2.62
C LYS A 88 -15.78 -6.74 -1.57
N LYS A 89 -15.41 -7.87 -0.98
CA LYS A 89 -14.42 -7.96 0.09
C LYS A 89 -13.08 -8.44 -0.44
N TYR A 90 -12.02 -7.83 0.10
CA TYR A 90 -10.63 -8.07 -0.27
C TYR A 90 -9.79 -8.30 0.99
N THR A 91 -8.73 -9.09 0.83
CA THR A 91 -7.62 -9.15 1.78
C THR A 91 -6.46 -8.35 1.22
N ILE A 92 -6.01 -7.35 1.97
CA ILE A 92 -4.92 -6.46 1.58
C ILE A 92 -3.72 -6.73 2.47
N ILE A 93 -2.63 -7.13 1.84
CA ILE A 93 -1.38 -7.47 2.51
C ILE A 93 -0.37 -6.41 2.09
N THR A 94 0.32 -5.82 3.05
CA THR A 94 1.28 -4.73 2.82
C THR A 94 2.63 -5.11 3.37
N ASN A 95 3.68 -4.71 2.67
CA ASN A 95 5.05 -4.92 3.09
C ASN A 95 5.89 -3.64 2.88
N GLY A 96 6.94 -3.51 3.68
CA GLY A 96 7.90 -2.42 3.61
C GLY A 96 9.32 -2.98 3.59
N TYR A 97 10.03 -2.77 2.48
CA TYR A 97 11.42 -3.17 2.35
C TYR A 97 12.33 -1.95 2.43
N GLU A 98 13.36 -2.06 3.26
CA GLU A 98 14.33 -0.99 3.48
C GLU A 98 15.74 -1.59 3.47
N ALA A 99 16.52 -1.27 2.43
CA ALA A 99 17.94 -1.58 2.33
C ALA A 99 18.72 -0.35 1.87
N PHE A 100 20.06 -0.42 1.93
CA PHE A 100 20.91 0.67 1.49
C PHE A 100 20.64 1.00 0.01
N LYS A 101 20.25 2.26 -0.26
CA LYS A 101 19.89 2.81 -1.59
C LYS A 101 18.68 2.16 -2.28
N TYR A 102 17.99 1.21 -1.65
CA TYR A 102 16.80 0.58 -2.22
C TYR A 102 15.71 0.37 -1.18
N THR A 103 14.62 1.10 -1.36
CA THR A 103 13.47 1.11 -0.46
C THR A 103 12.21 1.06 -1.29
N TYR A 104 11.26 0.23 -0.89
CA TYR A 104 9.92 0.21 -1.45
C TYR A 104 8.88 -0.09 -0.38
N SER A 105 7.67 0.38 -0.63
CA SER A 105 6.47 -0.17 -0.01
C SER A 105 5.72 -1.00 -1.05
N SER A 106 5.03 -2.05 -0.63
CA SER A 106 4.32 -2.92 -1.56
C SER A 106 2.98 -3.39 -1.03
N ILE A 107 2.17 -3.89 -1.97
CA ILE A 107 0.84 -4.43 -1.74
C ILE A 107 0.62 -5.72 -2.53
N ILE A 108 -0.01 -6.69 -1.87
CA ILE A 108 -0.62 -7.89 -2.44
C ILE A 108 -2.12 -7.82 -2.14
N ILE A 109 -2.95 -8.26 -3.09
CA ILE A 109 -4.42 -8.15 -3.00
C ILE A 109 -5.02 -9.48 -3.37
N LEU A 110 -5.76 -10.05 -2.43
CA LEU A 110 -6.52 -11.28 -2.63
C LEU A 110 -8.01 -10.99 -2.59
N ASP A 111 -8.80 -11.76 -3.32
CA ASP A 111 -10.26 -11.77 -3.14
C ASP A 111 -10.69 -12.65 -1.95
N LYS A 112 -12.01 -12.85 -1.81
CA LYS A 112 -12.60 -13.67 -0.75
C LYS A 112 -12.22 -15.15 -0.82
N ASP A 113 -11.83 -15.63 -2.01
CA ASP A 113 -11.46 -17.02 -2.28
C ASP A 113 -9.92 -17.17 -2.28
N GLU A 114 -9.21 -16.18 -1.72
CA GLU A 114 -7.75 -16.09 -1.67
C GLU A 114 -7.05 -16.05 -3.04
N THR A 115 -7.80 -15.68 -4.09
CA THR A 115 -7.25 -15.56 -5.44
C THR A 115 -6.43 -14.29 -5.58
N ASP A 116 -5.20 -14.43 -6.10
CA ASP A 116 -4.29 -13.31 -6.36
C ASP A 116 -4.78 -12.43 -7.52
N LEU A 117 -5.28 -11.24 -7.16
CA LEU A 117 -5.83 -10.26 -8.11
C LEU A 117 -4.76 -9.41 -8.81
N LEU A 118 -3.47 -9.66 -8.56
CA LEU A 118 -2.34 -9.01 -9.23
C LEU A 118 -1.64 -9.92 -10.23
N SER A 119 -2.13 -11.14 -10.40
CA SER A 119 -1.72 -12.07 -11.46
C SER A 119 -1.96 -11.50 -12.88
N GLU A 120 -1.24 -12.00 -13.87
CA GLU A 120 -1.36 -11.53 -15.27
C GLU A 120 -2.74 -11.75 -15.88
N SER A 121 -3.47 -12.76 -15.42
CA SER A 121 -4.83 -13.06 -15.88
C SER A 121 -5.91 -12.17 -15.23
N SER A 122 -5.57 -11.43 -14.18
CA SER A 122 -6.53 -10.59 -13.47
C SER A 122 -6.88 -9.33 -14.26
N SER A 123 -8.17 -9.16 -14.56
CA SER A 123 -8.71 -7.95 -15.17
C SER A 123 -8.69 -6.74 -14.23
N GLU A 124 -8.57 -6.96 -12.91
CA GLU A 124 -8.56 -5.90 -11.89
C GLU A 124 -7.15 -5.33 -11.63
N LYS A 125 -6.08 -6.02 -12.05
CA LYS A 125 -4.68 -5.67 -11.75
C LYS A 125 -4.35 -4.20 -11.98
N LYS A 126 -4.71 -3.65 -13.15
CA LYS A 126 -4.43 -2.25 -13.51
C LYS A 126 -5.25 -1.26 -12.68
N VAL A 127 -6.52 -1.57 -12.42
CA VAL A 127 -7.41 -0.69 -11.63
C VAL A 127 -6.92 -0.63 -10.18
N LEU A 128 -6.51 -1.76 -9.61
CA LEU A 128 -5.95 -1.84 -8.26
C LEU A 128 -4.62 -1.07 -8.16
N ALA A 129 -3.71 -1.24 -9.12
CA ALA A 129 -2.45 -0.49 -9.17
C ALA A 129 -2.68 1.03 -9.23
N ASN A 130 -3.64 1.48 -10.06
CA ASN A 130 -4.00 2.89 -10.16
C ASN A 130 -4.65 3.42 -8.87
N LEU A 131 -5.50 2.62 -8.23
CA LEU A 131 -6.11 2.97 -6.94
C LEU A 131 -5.04 3.23 -5.89
N PHE A 132 -4.11 2.30 -5.68
CA PHE A 132 -3.09 2.43 -4.65
C PHE A 132 -2.04 3.50 -4.97
N SER A 133 -1.66 3.66 -6.24
CA SER A 133 -0.85 4.81 -6.67
C SER A 133 -1.49 6.14 -6.28
N ARG A 134 -2.80 6.27 -6.52
CA ARG A 134 -3.56 7.47 -6.16
C ARG A 134 -3.69 7.67 -4.64
N LEU A 135 -3.89 6.59 -3.87
CA LEU A 135 -3.97 6.67 -2.41
C LEU A 135 -2.64 7.12 -1.81
N ILE A 136 -1.52 6.59 -2.30
CA ILE A 136 -0.18 6.98 -1.85
C ILE A 136 0.11 8.43 -2.23
N ASN A 137 -0.15 8.83 -3.48
CA ASN A 137 0.12 10.21 -3.93
C ASN A 137 -0.75 11.26 -3.20
N LYS A 138 -1.93 10.88 -2.72
CA LYS A 138 -2.83 11.76 -1.95
C LYS A 138 -2.62 11.66 -0.43
N ASN A 139 -1.64 10.88 0.02
CA ASN A 139 -1.40 10.64 1.43
C ASN A 139 -1.03 11.95 2.15
N ASN A 140 -1.71 12.26 3.26
CA ASN A 140 -1.38 13.44 4.05
C ASN A 140 -0.15 13.16 4.92
N LEU A 141 1.00 13.72 4.50
CA LEU A 141 2.28 13.57 5.20
C LEU A 141 2.29 14.15 6.62
N LYS A 142 1.40 15.12 6.91
CA LYS A 142 1.26 15.73 8.25
C LYS A 142 0.43 14.87 9.20
N LYS A 143 -0.39 13.94 8.69
CA LYS A 143 -1.19 13.04 9.53
C LYS A 143 -0.28 11.98 10.13
N ARG A 144 -0.19 11.95 11.46
CA ARG A 144 0.76 11.11 12.21
C ARG A 144 0.12 9.94 12.95
N ASP A 145 -1.21 9.83 12.96
CA ASP A 145 -2.00 8.87 13.75
C ASP A 145 -1.59 7.41 13.53
N PHE A 146 -1.06 7.08 12.36
CA PHE A 146 -0.51 5.76 12.04
C PHE A 146 0.74 5.40 12.88
N TYR A 147 1.65 6.35 13.10
CA TYR A 147 2.98 6.03 13.60
C TYR A 147 2.99 5.60 15.07
N GLU A 148 2.09 6.12 15.90
CA GLU A 148 2.00 5.74 17.30
C GLU A 148 1.60 4.26 17.48
N PRO A 149 0.44 3.78 17.01
CA PRO A 149 0.07 2.37 17.12
C PRO A 149 1.05 1.46 16.40
N TYR A 150 1.63 1.90 15.28
CA TYR A 150 2.66 1.16 14.57
C TYR A 150 3.91 0.95 15.42
N TRP A 151 4.56 2.02 15.90
CA TRP A 151 5.80 1.86 16.67
C TRP A 151 5.57 1.20 18.02
N LYS A 152 4.42 1.43 18.68
CA LYS A 152 4.06 0.71 19.92
C LYS A 152 4.05 -0.81 19.74
N GLU A 153 3.63 -1.31 18.58
CA GLU A 153 3.47 -2.74 18.33
C GLU A 153 4.67 -3.37 17.60
N VAL A 154 5.40 -2.60 16.80
CA VAL A 154 6.51 -3.10 15.97
C VAL A 154 7.87 -2.95 16.64
N ASP A 155 8.10 -1.84 17.34
CA ASP A 155 9.35 -1.57 18.06
C ASP A 155 9.05 -0.68 19.29
N PRO A 156 8.55 -1.28 20.39
CA PRO A 156 8.13 -0.55 21.58
C PRO A 156 9.27 0.28 22.19
N GLU A 157 10.51 -0.18 22.08
CA GLU A 157 11.69 0.55 22.58
C GLU A 157 11.97 1.79 21.72
N LYS A 158 11.85 1.69 20.40
CA LYS A 158 11.89 2.87 19.52
C LYS A 158 10.76 3.83 19.84
N TYR A 159 9.54 3.36 20.08
CA TYR A 159 8.44 4.22 20.49
C TYR A 159 8.77 4.98 21.79
N LYS A 160 9.28 4.29 22.83
CA LYS A 160 9.73 4.94 24.07
C LYS A 160 10.81 6.02 23.81
N ARG A 161 11.78 5.75 22.92
CA ARG A 161 12.81 6.73 22.53
C ARG A 161 12.23 7.94 21.82
N ILE A 162 11.27 7.75 20.91
CA ILE A 162 10.59 8.85 20.20
C ILE A 162 9.83 9.73 21.20
N LYS A 163 9.08 9.12 22.12
CA LYS A 163 8.29 9.84 23.13
C LYS A 163 9.14 10.65 24.12
N LYS A 164 10.36 10.20 24.43
CA LYS A 164 11.30 10.94 25.30
C LYS A 164 11.90 12.19 24.63
N ARG A 165 11.83 12.29 23.29
CA ARG A 165 12.50 13.33 22.50
C ARG A 165 11.55 14.41 21.97
N GLY A 166 10.24 14.19 22.05
CA GLY A 166 9.20 15.16 21.66
C GLY A 166 8.50 15.67 22.89
#